data_AF-A0AAJ2R4M3-F1
#
_entry.id   AF-A0AAJ2R4M3-F1
#
_cell.length_a   1.000
_cell.length_b   1.000
_cell.length_c   1.000
_cell.angle_alpha   90.00
_cell.angle_beta   90.00
_cell.angle_gamma   90.00
#
_symmetry.space_group_name_H-M   'P 1'
#
loop_
_entity.id
_entity.type
_entity.pdbx_description
1 polymer ?
#
loop_
_entity_poly.entity_id
_entity_poly.type
_entity_poly.pdbx_seq_one_letter_code
_entity_poly.pdbx_strand_id
1 'polypeptide(L)'
;MMGFNDFGLGVLASMLANRLDGLFKPAEHEQWTSQTPEFSSTAPTSIPRKPKFRMFDAWNDLSPLLATVKDPLLSVLIEDEPSTHYRLASLVLESRMTGEWFVFPRGRMSFEGTGGGLRNSRDILEKVRLAGVAVGVWVLPQSTLNDLDNGYELWPSVRTHAVPLLAFIRSDYSWSEIEKNVNSFVKP
;
A
#
# COMPACT_ATOMS: atom_id res chain seq x y z
N MET A 1 -35.01 -5.78 -0.17
CA MET A 1 -34.55 -6.01 -1.55
C MET A 1 -34.26 -4.65 -2.18
N MET A 2 -33.00 -4.37 -2.51
CA MET A 2 -32.60 -3.27 -3.39
C MET A 2 -31.54 -3.87 -4.31
N GLY A 3 -31.91 -4.06 -5.57
CA GLY A 3 -31.12 -4.76 -6.58
C GLY A 3 -30.31 -3.77 -7.43
N PHE A 4 -28.99 -3.93 -7.40
CA PHE A 4 -28.09 -4.18 -8.53
C PHE A 4 -28.42 -3.63 -9.96
N ASN A 5 -29.07 -2.47 -10.12
CA ASN A 5 -29.34 -1.92 -11.46
C ASN A 5 -28.67 -0.59 -11.84
N ASP A 6 -27.85 0.04 -10.98
CA ASP A 6 -27.28 1.37 -11.29
C ASP A 6 -25.79 1.41 -11.69
N PHE A 7 -25.08 0.27 -11.70
CA PHE A 7 -23.65 0.25 -12.06
C PHE A 7 -23.35 -0.08 -13.54
N GLY A 8 -24.37 -0.49 -14.32
CA GLY A 8 -24.19 -0.91 -15.72
C GLY A 8 -24.42 0.17 -16.79
N LEU A 9 -25.15 1.24 -16.46
CA LEU A 9 -25.56 2.26 -17.45
C LEU A 9 -24.53 3.39 -17.64
N GLY A 10 -23.68 3.66 -16.65
CA GLY A 10 -22.68 4.74 -16.73
C GLY A 10 -21.54 4.46 -17.70
N VAL A 11 -21.14 3.20 -17.87
CA VAL A 11 -20.02 2.82 -18.76
C VAL A 11 -20.46 2.80 -20.24
N LEU A 12 -21.72 2.49 -20.51
CA LEU A 12 -22.28 2.50 -21.88
C LEU A 12 -22.57 3.92 -22.38
N ALA A 13 -22.91 4.88 -21.50
CA ALA A 13 -23.12 6.28 -21.87
C ALA A 13 -21.83 6.98 -22.32
N SER A 14 -20.70 6.75 -21.63
CA SER A 14 -19.39 7.31 -22.03
C SER A 14 -18.85 6.74 -23.35
N MET A 15 -19.19 5.50 -23.72
CA MET A 15 -18.80 4.92 -25.00
C MET A 15 -19.66 5.40 -26.19
N LEU A 16 -20.91 5.82 -25.95
CA LEU A 16 -21.79 6.39 -26.97
C LEU A 16 -21.50 7.88 -27.25
N ALA A 17 -21.10 8.65 -26.23
CA ALA A 17 -20.72 10.06 -26.40
C ALA A 17 -19.47 10.23 -27.29
N ASN A 18 -18.43 9.41 -27.08
CA ASN A 18 -17.18 9.50 -27.85
C ASN A 18 -17.30 9.05 -29.32
N ARG A 19 -18.41 8.42 -29.74
CA ARG A 19 -18.65 8.04 -31.14
C ARG A 19 -19.51 9.04 -31.93
N LEU A 20 -20.13 10.02 -31.27
CA LEU A 20 -20.97 11.03 -31.93
C LEU A 20 -20.24 12.35 -32.21
N ASP A 21 -19.18 12.67 -31.46
CA ASP A 21 -18.35 13.88 -31.67
C ASP A 21 -17.54 13.89 -32.98
N GLY A 22 -17.50 12.76 -33.70
CA GLY A 22 -16.78 12.64 -34.99
C GLY A 22 -17.60 12.99 -36.24
N LEU A 23 -18.91 13.27 -36.11
CA LEU A 23 -19.82 13.35 -37.27
C LEU A 23 -20.35 14.74 -37.62
N PHE A 24 -20.05 15.79 -36.85
CA PHE A 24 -20.53 17.14 -37.15
C PHE A 24 -19.49 18.24 -36.89
N LYS A 25 -18.96 18.79 -37.99
CA LYS A 25 -18.49 20.18 -38.10
C LYS A 25 -18.78 20.66 -39.53
N PRO A 26 -18.98 21.96 -39.81
CA PRO A 26 -19.16 23.11 -38.91
C PRO A 26 -20.33 24.04 -39.35
N ALA A 27 -20.64 25.04 -38.53
CA ALA A 27 -21.04 26.37 -39.03
C ALA A 27 -20.68 27.43 -37.97
N GLU A 28 -19.95 28.45 -38.41
CA GLU A 28 -19.62 29.67 -37.66
C GLU A 28 -20.89 30.47 -37.33
N HIS A 29 -20.94 31.12 -36.16
CA HIS A 29 -21.19 32.57 -36.06
C HIS A 29 -21.10 33.06 -34.60
N GLU A 30 -20.53 34.26 -34.50
CA GLU A 30 -20.76 35.33 -33.52
C GLU A 30 -19.99 35.36 -32.19
N GLN A 31 -19.12 36.38 -32.16
CA GLN A 31 -18.37 36.91 -31.03
C GLN A 31 -19.30 37.35 -29.90
N TRP A 32 -19.04 36.82 -28.70
CA TRP A 32 -19.38 37.48 -27.45
C TRP A 32 -18.09 37.65 -26.65
N THR A 33 -17.63 38.88 -26.53
CA THR A 33 -16.54 39.27 -25.64
C THR A 33 -17.01 39.12 -24.20
N SER A 34 -16.61 38.03 -23.56
CA SER A 34 -16.60 37.89 -22.11
C SER A 34 -15.16 37.66 -21.70
N GLN A 35 -14.52 38.67 -21.12
CA GLN A 35 -13.21 38.53 -20.49
C GLN A 35 -13.39 37.65 -19.24
N THR A 36 -13.24 36.35 -19.41
CA THR A 36 -12.98 35.43 -18.32
C THR A 36 -11.52 35.66 -17.89
N PRO A 37 -11.21 35.93 -16.61
CA PRO A 37 -9.82 35.91 -16.18
C PRO A 37 -9.31 34.50 -16.43
N GLU A 38 -8.29 34.37 -17.27
CA GLU A 38 -7.59 33.10 -17.47
C GLU A 38 -7.03 32.67 -16.11
N PHE A 39 -7.73 31.75 -15.46
CA PHE A 39 -7.18 31.04 -14.32
C PHE A 39 -6.07 30.17 -14.90
N SER A 40 -4.85 30.70 -14.89
CA SER A 40 -3.64 29.96 -15.19
C SER A 40 -3.47 28.90 -14.11
N SER A 41 -4.17 27.78 -14.28
CA SER A 41 -3.94 26.55 -13.55
C SER A 41 -2.68 25.91 -14.13
N THR A 42 -1.54 26.56 -13.94
CA THR A 42 -0.27 25.82 -13.89
C THR A 42 -0.33 25.01 -12.61
N ALA A 43 -0.93 23.82 -12.68
CA ALA A 43 -0.68 22.80 -11.68
C ALA A 43 0.85 22.74 -11.53
N PRO A 44 1.40 22.90 -10.30
CA PRO A 44 2.83 22.84 -10.13
C PRO A 44 3.27 21.51 -10.72
N THR A 45 4.12 21.56 -11.73
CA THR A 45 4.73 20.37 -12.32
C THR A 45 5.62 19.78 -11.24
N SER A 46 5.04 18.94 -10.39
CA SER A 46 5.81 18.23 -9.37
C SER A 46 6.75 17.31 -10.15
N ILE A 47 8.03 17.64 -10.12
CA ILE A 47 9.05 16.78 -10.70
C ILE A 47 8.88 15.42 -10.01
N PRO A 48 8.60 14.33 -10.75
CA PRO A 48 8.36 13.03 -10.12
C PRO A 48 9.59 12.64 -9.32
N ARG A 49 9.39 12.37 -8.02
CA ARG A 49 10.46 11.94 -7.12
C ARG A 49 11.01 10.62 -7.64
N LYS A 50 12.35 10.51 -7.76
CA LYS A 50 13.00 9.26 -8.16
C LYS A 50 13.18 8.36 -6.93
N PRO A 51 12.81 7.07 -7.00
CA PRO A 51 13.08 6.12 -5.93
C PRO A 51 14.58 5.97 -5.65
N LYS A 52 14.95 5.86 -4.37
CA LYS A 52 16.33 5.70 -3.89
C LYS A 52 16.82 4.24 -3.94
N PHE A 53 15.91 3.27 -3.95
CA PHE A 53 16.20 1.83 -3.97
C PHE A 53 15.16 1.08 -4.80
N ARG A 54 15.33 -0.24 -4.93
CA ARG A 54 14.35 -1.15 -5.57
C ARG A 54 13.51 -1.85 -4.50
N MET A 55 12.21 -1.97 -4.75
CA MET A 55 11.28 -2.77 -3.93
C MET A 55 11.15 -4.20 -4.49
N PHE A 56 10.67 -5.09 -3.64
CA PHE A 56 10.51 -6.52 -3.92
C PHE A 56 9.05 -6.96 -3.75
N ASP A 57 8.66 -8.02 -4.45
CA ASP A 57 7.34 -8.59 -4.31
C ASP A 57 7.32 -9.68 -3.24
N ALA A 58 6.48 -9.54 -2.20
CA ALA A 58 6.46 -10.47 -1.08
C ALA A 58 6.06 -11.90 -1.46
N TRP A 59 5.34 -12.08 -2.58
CA TRP A 59 4.91 -13.41 -3.02
C TRP A 59 6.01 -14.15 -3.75
N ASN A 60 6.72 -13.45 -4.63
CA ASN A 60 7.73 -14.03 -5.52
C ASN A 60 9.16 -13.99 -4.95
N ASP A 61 9.53 -12.89 -4.30
CA ASP A 61 10.93 -12.60 -3.96
C ASP A 61 11.29 -12.96 -2.51
N LEU A 62 10.31 -13.13 -1.61
CA LEU A 62 10.60 -13.35 -0.20
C LEU A 62 11.32 -14.69 0.07
N SER A 63 10.81 -15.80 -0.48
CA SER A 63 11.41 -17.14 -0.28
C SER A 63 12.89 -17.22 -0.67
N PRO A 64 13.32 -16.79 -1.86
CA PRO A 64 14.75 -16.82 -2.21
C PRO A 64 15.59 -15.89 -1.33
N LEU A 65 15.05 -14.74 -0.89
CA LEU A 65 15.74 -13.85 0.04
C LEU A 65 15.91 -14.48 1.42
N LEU A 66 14.88 -15.14 1.97
CA LEU A 66 14.96 -15.85 3.25
C LEU A 66 16.05 -16.94 3.26
N ALA A 67 16.28 -17.60 2.12
CA ALA A 67 17.34 -18.62 1.98
C ALA A 67 18.77 -18.03 1.89
N THR A 68 18.89 -16.74 1.56
CA THR A 68 20.18 -16.09 1.26
C THR A 68 20.63 -15.14 2.36
N VAL A 69 19.69 -14.44 2.98
CA VAL A 69 19.96 -13.43 4.01
C VAL A 69 20.45 -14.10 5.29
N LYS A 70 21.61 -13.67 5.79
CA LYS A 70 22.21 -14.20 7.01
C LYS A 70 21.62 -13.51 8.24
N ASP A 71 21.31 -14.30 9.26
CA ASP A 71 20.64 -13.85 10.49
C ASP A 71 19.46 -12.89 10.24
N PRO A 72 18.42 -13.35 9.52
CA PRO A 72 17.31 -12.51 9.09
C PRO A 72 16.38 -12.11 10.24
N LEU A 73 15.88 -10.87 10.16
CA LEU A 73 14.75 -10.37 10.93
C LEU A 73 13.70 -9.82 9.95
N LEU A 74 12.47 -10.30 10.05
CA LEU A 74 11.35 -9.73 9.30
C LEU A 74 10.59 -8.73 10.17
N SER A 75 10.48 -7.49 9.70
CA SER A 75 9.62 -6.47 10.29
C SER A 75 8.33 -6.34 9.48
N VAL A 76 7.21 -6.65 10.11
CA VAL A 76 5.86 -6.39 9.59
C VAL A 76 5.48 -4.97 10.00
N LEU A 77 5.14 -4.13 9.03
CA LEU A 77 4.82 -2.72 9.25
C LEU A 77 3.36 -2.46 8.90
N ILE A 78 2.54 -2.14 9.89
CA ILE A 78 1.11 -1.88 9.74
C ILE A 78 0.88 -0.36 9.77
N GLU A 79 0.07 0.15 8.85
CA GLU A 79 -0.33 1.55 8.86
C GLU A 79 -1.28 1.86 10.02
N ASP A 80 -1.10 3.00 10.69
CA ASP A 80 -1.97 3.47 11.75
C ASP A 80 -3.37 3.86 11.25
N GLU A 81 -3.42 4.50 10.09
CA GLU A 81 -4.62 4.86 9.35
C GLU A 81 -4.75 4.00 8.09
N PRO A 82 -5.94 3.45 7.79
CA PRO A 82 -6.12 2.59 6.63
C PRO A 82 -6.00 3.39 5.33
N SER A 83 -5.17 2.91 4.41
CA SER A 83 -5.04 3.45 3.05
C SER A 83 -6.13 2.91 2.11
N THR A 84 -6.82 1.86 2.55
CA THR A 84 -7.96 1.24 1.85
C THR A 84 -9.13 1.07 2.81
N HIS A 85 -10.04 0.11 2.54
CA HIS A 85 -11.03 -0.29 3.53
C HIS A 85 -10.41 -1.00 4.75
N TYR A 86 -9.22 -1.59 4.57
CA TYR A 86 -8.45 -2.25 5.63
C TYR A 86 -7.07 -1.62 5.77
N ARG A 87 -6.47 -1.80 6.95
CA ARG A 87 -5.06 -1.51 7.19
C ARG A 87 -4.19 -2.55 6.50
N LEU A 88 -3.39 -2.07 5.58
CA LEU A 88 -2.44 -2.89 4.85
C LEU A 88 -1.10 -2.96 5.59
N ALA A 89 -0.34 -4.01 5.29
CA ALA A 89 0.99 -4.19 5.84
C ALA A 89 2.08 -4.24 4.75
N SER A 90 3.20 -3.56 5.02
CA SER A 90 4.47 -3.72 4.32
C SER A 90 5.36 -4.69 5.10
N LEU A 91 6.38 -5.21 4.44
CA LEU A 91 7.43 -6.01 5.08
C LEU A 91 8.80 -5.38 4.85
N VAL A 92 9.69 -5.55 5.81
CA VAL A 92 11.13 -5.32 5.64
C VAL A 92 11.88 -6.53 6.15
N LEU A 93 12.68 -7.16 5.30
CA LEU A 93 13.63 -8.20 5.70
C LEU A 93 14.99 -7.54 5.90
N GLU A 94 15.56 -7.65 7.10
CA GLU A 94 16.88 -7.11 7.44
C GLU A 94 17.84 -8.25 7.81
N SER A 95 19.07 -8.19 7.34
CA SER A 95 20.16 -8.99 7.90
C SER A 95 20.68 -8.30 9.15
N ARG A 96 20.55 -8.94 10.31
CA ARG A 96 21.15 -8.42 11.55
C ARG A 96 22.68 -8.49 11.54
N MET A 97 23.25 -9.29 10.64
CA MET A 97 24.70 -9.47 10.54
C MET A 97 25.35 -8.42 9.62
N THR A 98 24.73 -8.09 8.47
CA THR A 98 25.30 -7.15 7.49
C THR A 98 24.63 -5.77 7.53
N GLY A 99 23.43 -5.65 8.08
CA GLY A 99 22.61 -4.44 8.03
C GLY A 99 21.94 -4.21 6.67
N GLU A 100 22.05 -5.15 5.73
CA GLU A 100 21.33 -5.11 4.46
C GLU A 100 19.82 -5.28 4.69
N TRP A 101 19.00 -4.59 3.89
CA TRP A 101 17.56 -4.61 4.04
C TRP A 101 16.83 -4.65 2.70
N PHE A 102 15.66 -5.28 2.70
CA PHE A 102 14.82 -5.51 1.52
C PHE A 102 13.38 -5.14 1.86
N VAL A 103 12.82 -4.18 1.12
CA VAL A 103 11.45 -3.67 1.34
C VAL A 103 10.48 -4.36 0.39
N PHE A 104 9.37 -4.82 0.95
CA PHE A 104 8.22 -5.34 0.23
C PHE A 104 7.01 -4.44 0.53
N PRO A 105 6.48 -3.72 -0.47
CA PRO A 105 5.48 -2.69 -0.26
C PRO A 105 4.10 -3.29 0.05
N ARG A 106 3.19 -2.46 0.56
CA ARG A 106 1.79 -2.81 0.80
C ARG A 106 1.09 -3.34 -0.45
N GLY A 107 -0.01 -4.07 -0.23
CA GLY A 107 -0.93 -4.53 -1.28
C GLY A 107 -1.11 -6.05 -1.35
N ARG A 108 -0.20 -6.83 -0.73
CA ARG A 108 -0.34 -8.29 -0.62
C ARG A 108 -0.91 -8.76 0.70
N MET A 109 -0.73 -7.97 1.76
CA MET A 109 -1.03 -8.36 3.14
C MET A 109 -2.01 -7.40 3.80
N SER A 110 -2.91 -8.00 4.59
CA SER A 110 -3.86 -7.37 5.50
C SER A 110 -4.07 -8.32 6.67
N PHE A 111 -4.20 -7.78 7.89
CA PHE A 111 -4.58 -8.54 9.07
C PHE A 111 -6.05 -8.35 9.45
N GLU A 112 -6.83 -7.72 8.57
CA GLU A 112 -8.25 -7.47 8.73
C GLU A 112 -9.04 -8.09 7.57
N GLY A 113 -10.30 -8.43 7.86
CA GLY A 113 -11.25 -8.96 6.90
C GLY A 113 -11.05 -10.45 6.62
N THR A 114 -11.82 -10.99 5.68
CA THR A 114 -11.85 -12.44 5.36
C THR A 114 -11.33 -12.77 3.95
N GLY A 115 -10.82 -11.77 3.24
CA GLY A 115 -10.46 -11.86 1.82
C GLY A 115 -9.03 -12.34 1.54
N GLY A 116 -8.59 -12.09 0.30
CA GLY A 116 -7.28 -12.51 -0.20
C GLY A 116 -6.09 -11.98 0.59
N GLY A 117 -6.18 -10.74 1.12
CA GLY A 117 -5.11 -10.15 1.94
C GLY A 117 -4.80 -10.94 3.21
N LEU A 118 -5.82 -11.40 3.94
CA LEU A 118 -5.62 -12.21 5.15
C LEU A 118 -5.03 -13.58 4.80
N ARG A 119 -5.55 -14.23 3.75
CA ARG A 119 -5.03 -15.53 3.30
C ARG A 119 -3.57 -15.42 2.86
N ASN A 120 -3.24 -14.41 2.07
CA ASN A 120 -1.87 -14.15 1.64
C ASN A 120 -0.95 -13.88 2.83
N SER A 121 -1.41 -13.11 3.82
CA SER A 121 -0.63 -12.83 5.03
C SER A 121 -0.30 -14.11 5.79
N ARG A 122 -1.26 -15.03 5.91
CA ARG A 122 -1.03 -16.35 6.50
C ARG A 122 0.01 -17.15 5.72
N ASP A 123 -0.15 -17.26 4.41
CA ASP A 123 0.75 -18.05 3.55
C ASP A 123 2.18 -17.46 3.54
N ILE A 124 2.30 -16.13 3.55
CA ILE A 124 3.59 -15.42 3.60
C ILE A 124 4.26 -15.62 4.96
N LEU A 125 3.54 -15.41 6.07
CA LEU A 125 4.12 -15.58 7.40
C LEU A 125 4.44 -17.05 7.72
N GLU A 126 3.70 -18.01 7.17
CA GLU A 126 4.04 -19.43 7.30
C GLU A 126 5.38 -19.76 6.64
N LYS A 127 5.68 -19.18 5.45
CA LYS A 127 7.00 -19.34 4.82
C LYS A 127 8.13 -18.80 5.71
N VAL A 128 7.89 -17.68 6.39
CA VAL A 128 8.85 -17.04 7.29
C VAL A 128 9.06 -17.89 8.54
N ARG A 129 7.98 -18.41 9.11
CA ARG A 129 8.00 -19.33 10.27
C ARG A 129 8.76 -20.60 9.95
N LEU A 130 8.49 -21.23 8.81
CA LEU A 130 9.19 -22.43 8.35
C LEU A 130 10.69 -22.19 8.09
N ALA A 131 11.06 -20.97 7.71
CA ALA A 131 12.45 -20.56 7.58
C ALA A 131 13.13 -20.23 8.93
N GLY A 132 12.39 -20.30 10.06
CA GLY A 132 12.93 -20.03 11.40
C GLY A 132 13.31 -18.55 11.61
N VAL A 133 12.72 -17.64 10.85
CA VAL A 133 13.06 -16.22 10.87
C VAL A 133 12.27 -15.50 11.96
N ALA A 134 12.94 -14.67 12.75
CA ALA A 134 12.29 -13.87 13.78
C ALA A 134 11.40 -12.79 13.13
N VAL A 135 10.24 -12.53 13.73
CA VAL A 135 9.28 -11.54 13.23
C VAL A 135 9.03 -10.47 14.30
N GLY A 136 9.21 -9.21 13.94
CA GLY A 136 8.77 -8.04 14.70
C GLY A 136 7.56 -7.40 14.02
N VAL A 137 6.64 -6.84 14.81
CA VAL A 137 5.44 -6.18 14.26
C VAL A 137 5.33 -4.77 14.82
N TRP A 138 5.17 -3.83 13.90
CA TRP A 138 5.28 -2.40 14.16
C TRP A 138 4.12 -1.65 13.53
N VAL A 139 3.76 -0.52 14.13
CA VAL A 139 2.80 0.44 13.61
C VAL A 139 3.54 1.71 13.22
N LEU A 140 3.22 2.26 12.05
CA LEU A 140 3.81 3.45 11.49
C LEU A 140 2.73 4.37 10.89
N PRO A 141 2.98 5.70 10.86
CA PRO A 141 2.14 6.62 10.11
C PRO A 141 1.99 6.19 8.65
N GLN A 142 0.76 6.21 8.14
CA GLN A 142 0.47 5.85 6.75
C GLN A 142 1.35 6.61 5.75
N SER A 143 1.59 7.91 5.98
CA SER A 143 2.46 8.74 5.13
C SER A 143 3.91 8.26 5.11
N THR A 144 4.43 7.82 6.25
CA THR A 144 5.80 7.28 6.36
C THR A 144 5.91 5.96 5.60
N LEU A 145 4.90 5.10 5.66
CA LEU A 145 4.85 3.89 4.85
C LEU A 145 4.70 4.19 3.36
N ASN A 146 3.97 5.24 2.97
CA ASN A 146 3.90 5.68 1.57
C ASN A 146 5.29 6.06 1.05
N ASP A 147 6.07 6.82 1.83
CA ASP A 147 7.44 7.18 1.42
C ASP A 147 8.37 5.95 1.37
N LEU A 148 8.25 5.00 2.29
CA LEU A 148 9.04 3.76 2.25
C LEU A 148 8.69 2.90 1.02
N ASP A 149 7.40 2.65 0.79
CA ASP A 149 6.91 1.75 -0.25
C ASP A 149 7.18 2.26 -1.66
N ASN A 150 7.26 3.59 -1.83
CA ASN A 150 7.64 4.22 -3.10
C ASN A 150 9.16 4.41 -3.25
N GLY A 151 9.94 3.97 -2.27
CA GLY A 151 11.40 4.09 -2.28
C GLY A 151 11.90 5.51 -2.04
N TYR A 152 11.08 6.41 -1.51
CA TYR A 152 11.45 7.79 -1.25
C TYR A 152 12.17 7.97 0.08
N GLU A 153 11.97 7.08 1.05
CA GLU A 153 12.63 7.10 2.35
C GLU A 153 13.23 5.73 2.71
N LEU A 154 14.42 5.74 3.32
CA LEU A 154 15.18 4.52 3.60
C LEU A 154 14.73 3.86 4.90
N TRP A 155 14.76 2.52 4.96
CA TRP A 155 14.38 1.76 6.15
C TRP A 155 15.06 2.23 7.45
N PRO A 156 16.39 2.51 7.50
CA PRO A 156 17.03 2.98 8.73
C PRO A 156 16.48 4.29 9.30
N SER A 157 15.91 5.15 8.47
CA SER A 157 15.24 6.39 8.87
C SER A 157 13.78 6.13 9.28
N VAL A 158 13.08 5.29 8.51
CA VAL A 158 11.69 4.93 8.82
C VAL A 158 11.58 4.19 10.16
N ARG A 159 12.49 3.26 10.46
CA ARG A 159 12.43 2.43 11.66
C ARG A 159 12.46 3.22 12.97
N THR A 160 13.01 4.45 12.98
CA THR A 160 13.04 5.29 14.20
C THR A 160 11.66 5.80 14.61
N HIS A 161 10.69 5.76 13.69
CA HIS A 161 9.31 6.16 13.91
C HIS A 161 8.40 4.97 14.24
N ALA A 162 8.93 3.75 14.20
CA ALA A 162 8.15 2.52 14.36
C ALA A 162 7.77 2.29 15.82
N VAL A 163 6.48 2.15 16.08
CA VAL A 163 5.95 1.83 17.42
C VAL A 163 5.66 0.33 17.48
N PRO A 164 6.17 -0.43 18.47
CA PRO A 164 5.80 -1.83 18.62
C PRO A 164 4.28 -2.02 18.70
N LEU A 165 3.72 -3.01 17.98
CA LEU A 165 2.26 -3.22 17.94
C LEU A 165 1.65 -3.35 19.34
N LEU A 166 2.28 -4.12 20.24
CA LEU A 166 1.79 -4.30 21.62
C LEU A 166 1.78 -3.00 22.43
N ALA A 167 2.68 -2.06 22.13
CA ALA A 167 2.67 -0.74 22.76
C ALA A 167 1.56 0.14 22.18
N PHE A 168 1.35 0.07 20.86
CA PHE A 168 0.32 0.84 20.15
C PHE A 168 -1.11 0.44 20.51
N ILE A 169 -1.42 -0.86 20.57
CA ILE A 169 -2.79 -1.33 20.87
C ILE A 169 -3.21 -0.98 22.29
N ARG A 170 -2.27 -0.92 23.24
CA ARG A 170 -2.57 -0.48 24.60
C ARG A 170 -3.03 0.97 24.69
N SER A 171 -2.77 1.77 23.67
CA SER A 171 -3.31 3.13 23.55
C SER A 171 -4.65 3.20 22.78
N ASP A 172 -5.08 2.15 22.07
CA ASP A 172 -6.28 2.17 21.23
C ASP A 172 -7.00 0.80 21.17
N TYR A 173 -8.20 0.72 21.74
CA TYR A 173 -9.01 -0.50 21.85
C TYR A 173 -9.59 -1.02 20.51
N SER A 174 -9.51 -0.27 19.41
CA SER A 174 -10.11 -0.63 18.11
C SER A 174 -9.37 -1.71 17.30
N TRP A 175 -8.23 -2.23 17.82
CA TRP A 175 -7.29 -3.07 17.07
C TRP A 175 -7.40 -4.58 17.33
N SER A 176 -8.47 -5.02 18.01
CA SER A 176 -8.59 -6.41 18.48
C SER A 176 -8.48 -7.48 17.38
N GLU A 177 -8.98 -7.22 16.17
CA GLU A 177 -8.90 -8.16 15.05
C GLU A 177 -7.45 -8.31 14.54
N ILE A 178 -6.77 -7.18 14.31
CA ILE A 178 -5.36 -7.15 13.90
C ILE A 178 -4.51 -7.86 14.97
N GLU A 179 -4.71 -7.53 16.24
CA GLU A 179 -3.98 -8.15 17.34
C GLU A 179 -4.11 -9.67 17.32
N LYS A 180 -5.35 -10.16 17.23
CA LYS A 180 -5.66 -11.58 17.20
C LYS A 180 -5.00 -12.28 16.02
N ASN A 181 -5.17 -11.71 14.81
CA ASN A 181 -4.67 -12.31 13.59
C ASN A 181 -3.14 -12.32 13.57
N VAL A 182 -2.49 -11.20 13.88
CA VAL A 182 -1.02 -11.11 13.98
C VAL A 182 -0.48 -12.12 15.00
N ASN A 183 -1.05 -12.17 16.21
CA ASN A 183 -0.60 -13.09 17.25
C ASN A 183 -0.76 -14.56 16.85
N SER A 184 -1.78 -14.89 16.05
CA SER A 184 -1.99 -16.25 15.55
C SER A 184 -0.94 -16.70 14.52
N PHE A 185 -0.21 -15.75 13.91
CA PHE A 185 0.77 -16.05 12.86
C PHE A 185 2.22 -15.90 13.33
N VAL A 186 2.46 -15.04 14.32
CA VAL A 186 3.81 -14.66 14.77
C VAL A 186 4.28 -15.43 16.02
N LYS A 187 3.36 -15.96 16.83
CA LYS A 187 3.73 -16.77 18.00
C LYS A 187 4.16 -18.19 17.55
N PRO A 188 5.26 -18.73 18.13
CA PRO A 188 5.78 -20.06 17.80
C PRO A 188 4.82 -21.20 18.15
#